data_AF-A0A0D2CJ80-F1
#
_entry.id   AF-A0A0D2CJ80-F1
#
_cell.length_a   1.000
_cell.length_b   1.000
_cell.length_c   1.000
_cell.angle_alpha   90.00
_cell.angle_beta   90.00
_cell.angle_gamma   90.00
#
_symmetry.space_group_name_H-M   'P 1'
#
loop_
_entity.id
_entity.type
_entity.pdbx_description
1 polymer ?
#
loop_
_entity_poly.entity_id
_entity_poly.type
_entity_poly.pdbx_seq_one_letter_code
_entity_poly.pdbx_strand_id
1 'polypeptide(L)'
;MPDTPSRPTRPRTLTRIVTNAAISLQKTLSGGTGEDGDIASWNPALGDGPDDSSLTPAPPSSTQNGKQMAVDFRKSGELGWRKYVKYFTPSWFTVTMGTGVVASLLNQFPYNARWLYWLSVIVFCLNIGLFTFFIFVSILQFVLFPKTWITIIERPNQAFFLSSIPVSLGTIVNMMVFVCAPSWGKWVVYLAWGLWMADAAVSLLCALFLPFLLVIKRQEETPLSTITALQTFPVIGTVVASATAALVADVLPDEEQALVTVIIGYVLWGVGVPSAIFILITYWQRLTIHKLPPREVIVSCFIPLGPLNMGAFAIMKLGNVAMKVFPLTETIHPLAGDLAYNFGVLLSLILWGFTLLWLFLAVATIYHCKHFPFNMGWWG
;
A
#
# COMPACT_ATOMS: atom_id res chain seq x y z
N MET A 1 27.51 48.24 -42.84
CA MET A 1 28.86 47.69 -42.61
C MET A 1 29.62 48.64 -41.68
N PRO A 2 30.18 48.18 -40.55
CA PRO A 2 29.94 46.94 -39.82
C PRO A 2 29.49 47.14 -38.36
N ASP A 3 28.66 46.20 -37.91
CA ASP A 3 28.37 45.84 -36.51
C ASP A 3 29.60 45.20 -35.84
N THR A 4 29.75 45.42 -34.52
CA THR A 4 30.45 44.51 -33.59
C THR A 4 29.76 44.53 -32.21
N PRO A 5 29.87 43.45 -31.41
CA PRO A 5 28.70 42.82 -30.79
C PRO A 5 28.46 43.13 -29.30
N SER A 6 27.20 42.97 -28.89
CA SER A 6 26.72 42.99 -27.50
C SER A 6 27.24 41.81 -26.66
N ARG A 7 27.84 42.11 -25.50
CA ARG A 7 28.14 41.15 -24.42
C ARG A 7 26.86 40.84 -23.61
N PRO A 8 26.63 39.58 -23.19
CA PRO A 8 25.45 39.22 -22.38
C PRO A 8 25.62 39.55 -20.89
N THR A 9 24.61 40.19 -20.32
CA THR A 9 24.43 40.43 -18.88
C THR A 9 24.06 39.14 -18.13
N ARG A 10 24.93 38.69 -17.21
CA ARG A 10 24.63 37.62 -16.25
C ARG A 10 23.73 38.13 -15.10
N PRO A 11 22.69 37.38 -14.66
CA PRO A 11 21.82 37.78 -13.56
C PRO A 11 22.50 37.58 -12.18
N ARG A 12 22.60 38.67 -11.41
CA ARG A 12 23.29 38.81 -10.10
C ARG A 12 22.59 38.16 -8.89
N THR A 13 21.56 37.35 -9.10
CA THR A 13 20.69 36.88 -8.00
C THR A 13 21.14 35.55 -7.39
N LEU A 14 21.75 34.65 -8.19
CA LEU A 14 22.19 33.33 -7.74
C LEU A 14 23.45 33.36 -6.86
N THR A 15 24.36 34.31 -7.10
CA THR A 15 25.63 34.40 -6.35
C THR A 15 25.40 34.78 -4.89
N ARG A 16 24.41 35.64 -4.59
CA ARG A 16 24.09 36.05 -3.21
C ARG A 16 23.46 34.93 -2.37
N ILE A 17 22.67 34.04 -2.99
CA ILE A 17 22.03 32.92 -2.29
C ILE A 17 23.07 31.86 -1.89
N VAL A 18 24.05 31.61 -2.76
CA VAL A 18 25.14 30.65 -2.49
C VAL A 18 26.11 31.19 -1.42
N THR A 19 26.42 32.48 -1.41
CA THR A 19 27.30 33.07 -0.38
C THR A 19 26.67 33.05 1.01
N ASN A 20 25.36 33.31 1.12
CA ASN A 20 24.66 33.27 2.42
C ASN A 20 24.52 31.84 2.96
N ALA A 21 24.32 30.85 2.09
CA ALA A 21 24.30 29.44 2.48
C ALA A 21 25.68 28.95 3.00
N ALA A 22 26.77 29.41 2.39
CA ALA A 22 28.13 29.08 2.82
C ALA A 22 28.49 29.70 4.19
N ILE A 23 28.05 30.94 4.45
CA ILE A 23 28.28 31.64 5.74
C ILE A 23 27.46 30.99 6.87
N SER A 24 26.25 30.52 6.58
CA SER A 24 25.41 29.77 7.53
C SER A 24 26.06 28.45 7.93
N LEU A 25 26.59 27.69 6.96
CA LEU A 25 27.25 26.41 7.19
C LEU A 25 28.57 26.56 7.96
N GLN A 26 29.32 27.64 7.73
CA GLN A 26 30.55 27.91 8.45
C GLN A 26 30.31 28.26 9.93
N LYS A 27 29.22 28.97 10.26
CA LYS A 27 28.82 29.28 11.64
C LYS A 27 28.33 28.06 12.42
N THR A 28 27.78 27.04 11.76
CA THR A 28 27.31 25.81 12.42
C THR A 28 28.45 24.81 12.62
N LEU A 29 29.51 24.86 11.81
CA LEU A 29 30.64 23.94 11.87
C LEU A 29 31.77 24.41 12.81
N SER A 30 31.87 25.71 13.12
CA SER A 30 32.81 26.22 14.13
C SER A 30 32.13 26.33 15.49
N GLY A 31 32.03 25.21 16.22
CA GLY A 31 31.65 25.22 17.63
C GLY A 31 32.59 26.12 18.44
N GLY A 32 32.04 27.16 19.06
CA GLY A 32 32.77 28.16 19.83
C GLY A 32 32.58 27.98 21.33
N THR A 33 33.66 27.53 21.97
CA THR A 33 34.00 27.59 23.39
C THR A 33 34.28 29.03 23.88
N GLY A 34 33.99 29.31 25.17
CA GLY A 34 34.55 30.40 26.00
C GLY A 34 33.84 31.76 25.89
N GLU A 35 33.05 32.19 26.88
CA GLU A 35 33.44 32.92 28.13
C GLU A 35 33.81 34.40 27.90
N ASP A 36 32.90 35.31 28.32
CA ASP A 36 33.21 36.38 29.28
C ASP A 36 31.95 37.21 29.64
N GLY A 37 31.65 37.27 30.95
CA GLY A 37 31.15 38.46 31.65
C GLY A 37 29.65 38.81 31.64
N ASP A 38 28.86 38.27 32.58
CA ASP A 38 28.31 39.08 33.69
C ASP A 38 27.53 38.21 34.69
N ILE A 39 28.01 38.20 35.94
CA ILE A 39 27.44 37.54 37.11
C ILE A 39 27.11 38.63 38.12
N ALA A 40 25.87 38.70 38.62
CA ALA A 40 25.54 38.89 40.04
C ALA A 40 24.07 39.27 40.27
N SER A 41 23.28 38.34 40.81
CA SER A 41 22.54 38.50 42.08
C SER A 41 21.39 37.48 42.15
N TRP A 42 21.71 36.28 42.62
CA TRP A 42 20.74 35.35 43.19
C TRP A 42 20.66 35.66 44.68
N ASN A 43 19.46 35.85 45.24
CA ASN A 43 19.25 35.94 46.68
C ASN A 43 18.13 34.98 47.11
N PRO A 44 18.40 33.99 47.97
CA PRO A 44 17.39 33.13 48.59
C PRO A 44 16.90 33.73 49.93
N ALA A 45 15.66 33.40 50.31
CA ALA A 45 14.99 33.68 51.58
C ALA A 45 14.26 35.03 51.71
N LEU A 46 12.92 34.96 51.63
CA LEU A 46 11.94 35.44 52.64
C LEU A 46 10.53 35.04 52.17
N GLY A 47 9.76 34.45 53.08
CA GLY A 47 8.53 33.71 52.78
C GLY A 47 7.20 34.40 53.13
N ASP A 48 6.19 33.53 53.14
CA ASP A 48 4.85 33.58 53.77
C ASP A 48 3.63 34.13 52.99
N GLY A 49 2.91 33.17 52.35
CA GLY A 49 1.50 32.81 52.63
C GLY A 49 0.37 33.37 51.74
N PRO A 50 -0.83 32.76 51.72
CA PRO A 50 -1.16 31.34 51.58
C PRO A 50 -2.13 31.06 50.40
N ASP A 51 -2.25 29.77 50.04
CA ASP A 51 -3.37 29.08 49.36
C ASP A 51 -4.14 29.79 48.24
N ASP A 52 -3.96 29.31 46.99
CA ASP A 52 -5.14 28.96 46.20
C ASP A 52 -4.87 27.84 45.19
N SER A 53 -5.77 26.86 45.24
CA SER A 53 -5.76 25.62 44.48
C SER A 53 -6.18 25.82 43.02
N SER A 54 -5.53 25.06 42.12
CA SER A 54 -6.03 24.63 40.81
C SER A 54 -6.26 25.68 39.72
N LEU A 55 -5.53 25.57 38.59
CA LEU A 55 -6.06 25.54 37.21
C LEU A 55 -4.89 25.57 36.22
N THR A 56 -4.45 24.38 35.82
CA THR A 56 -3.59 24.15 34.66
C THR A 56 -4.35 24.45 33.35
N PRO A 57 -3.68 24.96 32.30
CA PRO A 57 -4.31 25.21 31.01
C PRO A 57 -4.65 23.89 30.30
N ALA A 58 -5.89 23.79 29.82
CA ALA A 58 -6.41 22.61 29.14
C ALA A 58 -5.73 22.36 27.77
N PRO A 59 -5.52 21.09 27.37
CA PRO A 59 -4.97 20.73 26.06
C PRO A 59 -6.02 20.89 24.93
N PRO A 60 -5.60 21.00 23.66
CA PRO A 60 -6.48 21.33 22.54
C PRO A 60 -7.53 20.23 22.27
N SER A 61 -8.72 20.72 21.96
CA SER A 61 -10.00 20.02 21.82
C SER A 61 -10.06 19.01 20.66
N SER A 62 -9.75 17.75 20.94
CA SER A 62 -10.15 16.62 20.08
C SER A 62 -11.63 16.22 20.27
N THR A 63 -12.26 16.64 21.36
CA THR A 63 -13.64 16.28 21.74
C THR A 63 -14.72 17.12 21.04
N GLN A 64 -14.38 18.27 20.45
CA GLN A 64 -15.35 19.10 19.72
C GLN A 64 -15.67 18.56 18.32
N ASN A 65 -14.69 17.98 17.61
CA ASN A 65 -14.89 17.38 16.29
C ASN A 65 -15.86 16.18 16.31
N GLY A 66 -15.83 15.37 17.38
CA GLY A 66 -16.76 14.25 17.55
C GLY A 66 -18.21 14.70 17.82
N LYS A 67 -18.39 15.79 18.58
CA LYS A 67 -19.71 16.39 18.82
C LYS A 67 -20.24 17.13 17.58
N GLN A 68 -19.39 17.81 16.81
CA GLN A 68 -19.79 18.44 15.54
C GLN A 68 -20.17 17.41 14.47
N MET A 69 -19.41 16.31 14.32
CA MET A 69 -19.85 15.19 13.48
C MET A 69 -21.20 14.65 13.95
N ALA A 70 -21.37 14.36 15.24
CA ALA A 70 -22.62 13.83 15.79
C ALA A 70 -23.83 14.78 15.65
N VAL A 71 -23.60 16.10 15.65
CA VAL A 71 -24.64 17.13 15.42
C VAL A 71 -24.98 17.23 13.94
N ASP A 72 -24.00 17.10 13.03
CA ASP A 72 -24.25 17.00 11.58
C ASP A 72 -24.95 15.68 11.20
N PHE A 73 -24.70 14.60 11.95
CA PHE A 73 -25.39 13.31 11.77
C PHE A 73 -26.90 13.42 11.94
N ARG A 74 -27.40 14.42 12.68
CA ARG A 74 -28.81 14.55 13.08
C ARG A 74 -29.60 15.59 12.25
N LYS A 75 -28.93 16.46 11.48
CA LYS A 75 -29.56 17.62 10.82
C LYS A 75 -29.93 17.44 9.35
N SER A 76 -29.46 16.41 8.66
CA SER A 76 -29.79 16.19 7.23
C SER A 76 -30.89 15.13 7.09
N GLY A 77 -32.08 15.55 6.66
CA GLY A 77 -33.20 14.67 6.27
C GLY A 77 -32.98 13.89 4.96
N GLU A 78 -31.73 13.53 4.65
CA GLU A 78 -31.41 12.68 3.51
C GLU A 78 -31.78 11.21 3.83
N LEU A 79 -32.62 10.60 2.98
CA LEU A 79 -33.12 9.22 3.10
C LEU A 79 -32.03 8.22 3.50
N GLY A 80 -32.33 7.41 4.52
CA GLY A 80 -31.36 6.59 5.26
C GLY A 80 -30.38 5.77 4.42
N TRP A 81 -30.81 5.20 3.27
CA TRP A 81 -29.93 4.42 2.39
C TRP A 81 -28.92 5.27 1.60
N ARG A 82 -29.27 6.49 1.20
CA ARG A 82 -28.36 7.41 0.47
C ARG A 82 -27.19 7.84 1.34
N LYS A 83 -27.41 7.92 2.66
CA LYS A 83 -26.37 8.21 3.65
C LYS A 83 -25.30 7.13 3.69
N TYR A 84 -25.70 5.85 3.72
CA TYR A 84 -24.74 4.73 3.69
C TYR A 84 -23.91 4.72 2.40
N VAL A 85 -24.55 4.98 1.26
CA VAL A 85 -23.84 5.10 -0.04
C VAL A 85 -22.87 6.28 -0.05
N LYS A 86 -23.25 7.42 0.54
CA LYS A 86 -22.40 8.63 0.59
C LYS A 86 -21.14 8.43 1.43
N TYR A 87 -21.24 7.74 2.56
CA TYR A 87 -20.11 7.46 3.46
C TYR A 87 -19.41 6.12 3.21
N PHE A 88 -19.73 5.44 2.11
CA PHE A 88 -19.03 4.23 1.71
C PHE A 88 -17.56 4.56 1.43
N THR A 89 -16.64 3.80 2.04
CA THR A 89 -15.20 3.98 1.90
C THR A 89 -14.58 2.83 1.09
N PRO A 90 -13.58 3.09 0.23
CA PRO A 90 -12.87 2.04 -0.49
C PRO A 90 -12.21 0.98 0.41
N SER A 91 -12.01 1.28 1.69
CA SER A 91 -11.51 0.32 2.68
C SER A 91 -12.36 -0.96 2.79
N TRP A 92 -13.64 -0.95 2.44
CA TRP A 92 -14.46 -2.17 2.48
C TRP A 92 -14.00 -3.23 1.48
N PHE A 93 -13.28 -2.86 0.43
CA PHE A 93 -12.67 -3.81 -0.50
C PHE A 93 -11.53 -4.63 0.13
N THR A 94 -11.00 -4.25 1.31
CA THR A 94 -10.05 -5.13 2.02
C THR A 94 -10.73 -6.39 2.54
N VAL A 95 -12.03 -6.35 2.83
CA VAL A 95 -12.81 -7.52 3.25
C VAL A 95 -12.91 -8.53 2.11
N THR A 96 -13.17 -8.07 0.88
CA THR A 96 -13.21 -8.94 -0.31
C THR A 96 -11.83 -9.47 -0.67
N MET A 97 -10.80 -8.63 -0.59
CA MET A 97 -9.41 -9.07 -0.74
C MET A 97 -9.06 -10.21 0.23
N GLY A 98 -9.30 -10.02 1.53
CA GLY A 98 -9.00 -11.03 2.54
C GLY A 98 -9.80 -12.32 2.35
N THR A 99 -11.09 -12.19 2.06
CA THR A 99 -11.97 -13.34 1.79
C THR A 99 -11.50 -14.14 0.58
N GLY A 100 -11.07 -13.47 -0.49
CA GLY A 100 -10.52 -14.11 -1.69
C GLY A 100 -9.19 -14.84 -1.46
N VAL A 101 -8.31 -14.25 -0.64
CA VAL A 101 -7.05 -14.92 -0.23
C VAL A 101 -7.35 -16.17 0.60
N VAL A 102 -8.29 -16.09 1.56
CA VAL A 102 -8.73 -17.26 2.34
C VAL A 102 -9.29 -18.36 1.43
N ALA A 103 -10.13 -18.01 0.45
CA ALA A 103 -10.66 -18.97 -0.52
C ALA A 103 -9.53 -19.67 -1.30
N SER A 104 -8.51 -18.92 -1.72
CA SER A 104 -7.35 -19.43 -2.46
C SER A 104 -6.49 -20.37 -1.62
N LEU A 105 -6.23 -20.01 -0.36
CA LEU A 105 -5.45 -20.83 0.58
C LEU A 105 -6.16 -22.14 0.92
N LEU A 106 -7.49 -22.10 1.11
CA LEU A 106 -8.29 -23.30 1.33
C LEU A 106 -8.28 -24.23 0.11
N ASN A 107 -8.19 -23.68 -1.10
CA ASN A 107 -8.13 -24.46 -2.33
C ASN A 107 -6.78 -25.16 -2.53
N GLN A 108 -5.67 -24.44 -2.26
CA GLN A 108 -4.30 -24.94 -2.47
C GLN A 108 -3.72 -25.70 -1.28
N PHE A 109 -4.52 -25.94 -0.24
CA PHE A 109 -4.01 -26.55 0.98
C PHE A 109 -3.50 -27.98 0.69
N PRO A 110 -2.32 -28.38 1.18
CA PRO A 110 -1.68 -29.64 0.79
C PRO A 110 -2.45 -30.89 1.27
N TYR A 111 -3.27 -30.75 2.31
CA TYR A 111 -4.14 -31.81 2.80
C TYR A 111 -5.46 -31.78 2.00
N ASN A 112 -5.53 -32.57 0.94
CA ASN A 112 -6.66 -32.69 0.00
C ASN A 112 -7.93 -33.31 0.61
N ALA A 113 -8.48 -32.70 1.67
CA ALA A 113 -9.75 -33.11 2.22
C ALA A 113 -10.91 -32.55 1.38
N ARG A 114 -11.83 -33.42 0.95
CA ARG A 114 -12.93 -33.05 0.05
C ARG A 114 -13.84 -31.94 0.60
N TRP A 115 -13.98 -31.88 1.93
CA TRP A 115 -14.74 -30.81 2.60
C TRP A 115 -14.07 -29.44 2.47
N LEU A 116 -12.73 -29.41 2.40
CA LEU A 116 -11.94 -28.18 2.29
C LEU A 116 -12.11 -27.53 0.92
N TYR A 117 -12.19 -28.35 -0.13
CA TYR A 117 -12.52 -27.89 -1.48
C TYR A 117 -13.91 -27.23 -1.53
N TRP A 118 -14.94 -27.89 -1.00
CA TRP A 118 -16.29 -27.31 -0.99
C TRP A 118 -16.37 -26.05 -0.14
N LEU A 119 -15.65 -25.99 0.98
CA LEU A 119 -15.55 -24.78 1.80
C LEU A 119 -14.90 -23.64 1.00
N SER A 120 -13.82 -23.90 0.27
CA SER A 120 -13.19 -22.92 -0.63
C SER A 120 -14.17 -22.38 -1.67
N VAL A 121 -14.99 -23.24 -2.29
CA VAL A 121 -16.02 -22.84 -3.26
C VAL A 121 -17.10 -21.96 -2.62
N ILE A 122 -17.57 -22.30 -1.41
CA ILE A 122 -18.56 -21.50 -0.68
C ILE A 122 -18.00 -20.09 -0.40
N VAL A 123 -16.76 -20.02 0.10
CA VAL A 123 -16.09 -18.75 0.39
C VAL A 123 -15.85 -17.95 -0.90
N PHE A 124 -15.54 -18.62 -2.01
CA PHE A 124 -15.40 -17.99 -3.32
C PHE A 124 -16.71 -17.37 -3.82
N CYS A 125 -17.83 -18.09 -3.74
CA CYS A 125 -19.14 -17.55 -4.11
C CYS A 125 -19.53 -16.35 -3.23
N LEU A 126 -19.23 -16.43 -1.92
CA LEU A 126 -19.42 -15.31 -1.00
C LEU A 126 -18.54 -14.11 -1.39
N ASN A 127 -17.29 -14.34 -1.79
CA ASN A 127 -16.39 -13.28 -2.24
C ASN A 127 -16.92 -12.58 -3.51
N ILE A 128 -17.40 -13.34 -4.50
CA ILE A 128 -18.02 -12.77 -5.71
C ILE A 128 -19.26 -11.93 -5.33
N GLY A 129 -20.11 -12.44 -4.44
CA GLY A 129 -21.30 -11.72 -3.97
C GLY A 129 -20.94 -10.41 -3.28
N LEU A 130 -19.98 -10.42 -2.35
CA LEU A 130 -19.50 -9.23 -1.66
C LEU A 130 -18.84 -8.23 -2.62
N PHE A 131 -17.99 -8.70 -3.53
CA PHE A 131 -17.33 -7.83 -4.50
C PHE A 131 -18.32 -7.17 -5.45
N THR A 132 -19.29 -7.93 -5.97
CA THR A 132 -20.36 -7.40 -6.83
C THR A 132 -21.19 -6.35 -6.09
N PHE A 133 -21.53 -6.63 -4.82
CA PHE A 133 -22.26 -5.68 -3.98
C PHE A 133 -21.46 -4.40 -3.73
N PHE A 134 -20.19 -4.48 -3.38
CA PHE A 134 -19.35 -3.29 -3.14
C PHE A 134 -19.05 -2.50 -4.41
N ILE A 135 -18.82 -3.16 -5.54
CA ILE A 135 -18.71 -2.49 -6.85
C ILE A 135 -20.02 -1.78 -7.19
N PHE A 136 -21.18 -2.43 -7.00
CA PHE A 136 -22.48 -1.81 -7.23
C PHE A 136 -22.68 -0.56 -6.37
N VAL A 137 -22.37 -0.63 -5.07
CA VAL A 137 -22.44 0.53 -4.16
C VAL A 137 -21.45 1.63 -4.57
N SER A 138 -20.24 1.26 -5.03
CA SER A 138 -19.21 2.20 -5.48
C SER A 138 -19.62 2.94 -6.75
N ILE A 139 -20.20 2.23 -7.72
CA ILE A 139 -20.76 2.82 -8.95
C ILE A 139 -21.92 3.74 -8.60
N LEU A 140 -22.81 3.31 -7.69
CA LEU A 140 -23.92 4.13 -7.23
C LEU A 140 -23.44 5.41 -6.53
N GLN A 141 -22.38 5.33 -5.72
CA GLN A 141 -21.73 6.48 -5.09
C GLN A 141 -21.09 7.40 -6.12
N PHE A 142 -20.49 6.85 -7.18
CA PHE A 142 -19.91 7.64 -8.28
C PHE A 142 -20.97 8.43 -9.04
N VAL A 143 -22.11 7.80 -9.36
CA VAL A 143 -23.22 8.44 -10.10
C VAL A 143 -23.96 9.46 -9.25
N LEU A 144 -24.27 9.14 -7.99
CA LEU A 144 -25.05 10.02 -7.12
C LEU A 144 -24.23 11.12 -6.46
N PHE A 145 -22.95 10.86 -6.16
CA PHE A 145 -22.07 11.75 -5.40
C PHE A 145 -20.65 11.83 -6.00
N PRO A 146 -20.49 12.31 -7.25
CA PRO A 146 -19.19 12.34 -7.92
C PRO A 146 -18.15 13.19 -7.17
N LYS A 147 -18.61 14.23 -6.45
CA LYS A 147 -17.74 15.08 -5.61
C LYS A 147 -17.04 14.30 -4.50
N THR A 148 -17.65 13.24 -3.97
CA THR A 148 -17.07 12.42 -2.90
C THR A 148 -15.80 11.70 -3.36
N TRP A 149 -15.75 11.25 -4.61
CA TRP A 149 -14.58 10.56 -5.17
C TRP A 149 -13.36 11.47 -5.26
N ILE A 150 -13.56 12.74 -5.61
CA ILE A 150 -12.50 13.76 -5.61
C ILE A 150 -11.98 13.95 -4.18
N THR A 151 -12.87 14.07 -3.19
CA THR A 151 -12.51 14.19 -1.78
C THR A 151 -11.76 12.96 -1.24
N ILE A 152 -12.11 11.75 -1.69
CA ILE A 152 -11.39 10.52 -1.32
C ILE A 152 -9.93 10.59 -1.82
N ILE A 153 -9.72 11.04 -3.05
CA ILE A 153 -8.38 11.20 -3.66
C ILE A 153 -7.58 12.35 -3.02
N GLU A 154 -8.24 13.31 -2.39
CA GLU A 154 -7.59 14.37 -1.60
C GLU A 154 -7.10 13.88 -0.24
N ARG A 155 -7.70 12.82 0.32
CA ARG A 155 -7.30 12.26 1.62
C ARG A 155 -6.31 11.10 1.42
N PRO A 156 -5.01 11.28 1.69
CA PRO A 156 -3.97 10.30 1.34
C PRO A 156 -4.22 8.91 1.94
N ASN A 157 -4.64 8.83 3.20
CA ASN A 157 -4.93 7.54 3.85
C ASN A 157 -6.11 6.80 3.23
N GLN A 158 -7.10 7.50 2.68
CA GLN A 158 -8.25 6.86 2.03
C GLN A 158 -7.97 6.49 0.58
N ALA A 159 -7.15 7.29 -0.11
CA ALA A 159 -6.74 7.04 -1.49
C ALA A 159 -5.97 5.73 -1.65
N PHE A 160 -5.17 5.31 -0.67
CA PHE A 160 -4.43 4.04 -0.72
C PHE A 160 -5.32 2.80 -0.84
N PHE A 161 -6.51 2.83 -0.21
CA PHE A 161 -7.48 1.74 -0.30
C PHE A 161 -8.14 1.61 -1.68
N LEU A 162 -7.94 2.57 -2.59
CA LEU A 162 -8.39 2.41 -3.99
C LEU A 162 -7.66 1.26 -4.69
N SER A 163 -6.42 0.97 -4.27
CA SER A 163 -5.67 -0.19 -4.75
C SER A 163 -6.29 -1.53 -4.31
N SER A 164 -7.14 -1.54 -3.28
CA SER A 164 -7.82 -2.76 -2.82
C SER A 164 -8.86 -3.28 -3.82
N ILE A 165 -9.36 -2.42 -4.71
CA ILE A 165 -10.32 -2.78 -5.76
C ILE A 165 -9.70 -3.76 -6.77
N PRO A 166 -8.60 -3.41 -7.47
CA PRO A 166 -7.96 -4.35 -8.39
C PRO A 166 -7.45 -5.59 -7.64
N VAL A 167 -6.82 -5.44 -6.47
CA VAL A 167 -6.37 -6.61 -5.68
C VAL A 167 -7.51 -7.60 -5.41
N SER A 168 -8.70 -7.13 -5.06
CA SER A 168 -9.87 -7.99 -4.88
C SER A 168 -10.27 -8.70 -6.17
N LEU A 169 -10.25 -8.00 -7.30
CA LEU A 169 -10.53 -8.60 -8.62
C LEU A 169 -9.51 -9.70 -8.95
N GLY A 170 -8.22 -9.45 -8.72
CA GLY A 170 -7.16 -10.45 -8.90
C GLY A 170 -7.37 -11.72 -8.08
N THR A 171 -7.87 -11.63 -6.83
CA THR A 171 -8.20 -12.83 -6.05
C THR A 171 -9.36 -13.65 -6.64
N ILE A 172 -10.34 -12.98 -7.26
CA ILE A 172 -11.44 -13.66 -7.95
C ILE A 172 -10.91 -14.35 -9.21
N VAL A 173 -10.03 -13.69 -9.98
CA VAL A 173 -9.37 -14.28 -11.14
C VAL A 173 -8.57 -15.53 -10.76
N ASN A 174 -7.80 -15.48 -9.68
CA ASN A 174 -7.05 -16.65 -9.19
C ASN A 174 -7.97 -17.84 -8.93
N MET A 175 -9.09 -17.63 -8.23
CA MET A 175 -10.04 -18.70 -7.93
C MET A 175 -10.80 -19.18 -9.16
N MET A 176 -11.08 -18.32 -10.14
CA MET A 176 -11.62 -18.75 -11.44
C MET A 176 -10.66 -19.69 -12.16
N VAL A 177 -9.34 -19.41 -12.12
CA VAL A 177 -8.33 -20.29 -12.69
C VAL A 177 -8.29 -21.63 -11.96
N PHE A 178 -8.37 -21.66 -10.63
CA PHE A 178 -8.30 -22.93 -9.88
C PHE A 178 -9.55 -23.80 -9.96
N VAL A 179 -10.74 -23.19 -9.90
CA VAL A 179 -12.01 -23.93 -9.76
C VAL A 179 -12.78 -24.00 -11.08
N CYS A 180 -12.88 -22.87 -11.78
CA CYS A 180 -13.74 -22.74 -12.95
C CYS A 180 -13.05 -23.21 -14.23
N ALA A 181 -11.74 -22.96 -14.42
CA ALA A 181 -11.04 -23.37 -15.65
C ALA A 181 -11.07 -24.91 -15.88
N PRO A 182 -10.81 -25.78 -14.88
CA PRO A 182 -10.91 -27.22 -15.07
C PRO A 182 -12.34 -27.71 -15.32
N SER A 183 -13.35 -27.00 -14.79
CA SER A 183 -14.74 -27.44 -14.79
C SER A 183 -15.54 -26.93 -16.00
N TRP A 184 -15.28 -25.71 -16.46
CA TRP A 184 -16.09 -24.99 -17.44
C TRP A 184 -15.37 -24.80 -18.79
N GLY A 185 -14.08 -25.13 -18.88
CA GLY A 185 -13.32 -25.18 -20.13
C GLY A 185 -12.72 -23.85 -20.57
N LYS A 186 -12.33 -23.78 -21.86
CA LYS A 186 -11.45 -22.73 -22.42
C LYS A 186 -12.02 -21.31 -22.36
N TRP A 187 -13.34 -21.13 -22.42
CA TRP A 187 -13.95 -19.80 -22.43
C TRP A 187 -13.69 -19.04 -21.11
N VAL A 188 -13.65 -19.75 -19.97
CA VAL A 188 -13.35 -19.16 -18.66
C VAL A 188 -11.90 -18.68 -18.61
N VAL A 189 -10.99 -19.40 -19.26
CA VAL A 189 -9.57 -19.01 -19.32
C VAL A 189 -9.41 -17.66 -20.02
N TYR A 190 -10.05 -17.48 -21.18
CA TYR A 190 -10.03 -16.19 -21.89
C TYR A 190 -10.73 -15.07 -21.11
N LEU A 191 -11.83 -15.38 -20.40
CA LEU A 191 -12.48 -14.41 -19.52
C LEU A 191 -11.58 -14.01 -18.34
N ALA A 192 -10.92 -14.97 -17.70
CA ALA A 192 -9.97 -14.73 -16.62
C ALA A 192 -8.77 -13.90 -17.12
N TRP A 193 -8.28 -14.17 -18.34
CA TRP A 193 -7.23 -13.41 -18.98
C TRP A 193 -7.65 -11.96 -19.27
N GLY A 194 -8.84 -11.75 -19.85
CA GLY A 194 -9.36 -10.39 -20.10
C GLY A 194 -9.57 -9.59 -18.81
N LEU A 195 -10.09 -10.24 -17.76
CA LEU A 195 -10.23 -9.62 -16.43
C LEU A 195 -8.87 -9.31 -15.79
N TRP A 196 -7.89 -10.20 -15.94
CA TRP A 196 -6.52 -9.96 -15.48
C TRP A 196 -5.87 -8.78 -16.20
N MET A 197 -6.07 -8.61 -17.52
CA MET A 197 -5.52 -7.46 -18.24
C MET A 197 -6.08 -6.13 -17.71
N ALA A 198 -7.40 -6.08 -17.47
CA ALA A 198 -8.04 -4.91 -16.86
C ALA A 198 -7.51 -4.66 -15.43
N ASP A 199 -7.38 -5.72 -14.64
CA ASP A 199 -6.83 -5.68 -13.29
C ASP A 199 -5.39 -5.16 -13.25
N ALA A 200 -4.53 -5.68 -14.13
CA ALA A 200 -3.13 -5.30 -14.27
C ALA A 200 -2.98 -3.83 -14.66
N ALA A 201 -3.79 -3.34 -15.61
CA ALA A 201 -3.78 -1.95 -16.03
C ALA A 201 -4.20 -1.00 -14.90
N VAL A 202 -5.28 -1.33 -14.18
CA VAL A 202 -5.76 -0.52 -13.04
C VAL A 202 -4.77 -0.58 -11.88
N SER A 203 -4.18 -1.74 -11.59
CA SER A 203 -3.13 -1.91 -10.59
C SER A 203 -1.91 -1.06 -10.88
N LEU A 204 -1.43 -1.09 -12.12
CA LEU A 204 -0.29 -0.28 -12.54
C LEU A 204 -0.60 1.22 -12.45
N LEU A 205 -1.81 1.63 -12.85
CA LEU A 205 -2.25 3.01 -12.72
C LEU A 205 -2.27 3.44 -11.24
N CYS A 206 -2.82 2.63 -10.34
CA CYS A 206 -2.81 2.89 -8.89
C CYS A 206 -1.39 2.98 -8.33
N ALA A 207 -0.49 2.07 -8.72
CA ALA A 207 0.89 2.02 -8.24
C ALA A 207 1.71 3.24 -8.68
N LEU A 208 1.43 3.81 -9.85
CA LEU A 208 2.13 5.00 -10.35
C LEU A 208 1.46 6.30 -9.89
N PHE A 209 0.14 6.38 -9.99
CA PHE A 209 -0.62 7.61 -9.77
C PHE A 209 -0.77 7.96 -8.30
N LEU A 210 -1.00 6.98 -7.41
CA LEU A 210 -1.21 7.27 -5.98
C LEU A 210 0.05 7.85 -5.32
N PRO A 211 1.26 7.27 -5.48
CA PRO A 211 2.48 7.90 -4.95
C PRO A 211 2.77 9.26 -5.59
N PHE A 212 2.52 9.42 -6.90
CA PHE A 212 2.70 10.70 -7.59
C PHE A 212 1.80 11.81 -7.04
N LEU A 213 0.53 11.49 -6.76
CA LEU A 213 -0.40 12.43 -6.12
C LEU A 213 0.07 12.86 -4.72
N LEU A 214 0.69 11.97 -3.95
CA LEU A 214 1.27 12.32 -2.65
C LEU A 214 2.39 13.35 -2.79
N VAL A 215 3.19 13.26 -3.85
CA VAL A 215 4.30 14.18 -4.09
C VAL A 215 3.78 15.57 -4.49
N ILE A 216 2.79 15.64 -5.39
CA ILE A 216 2.26 16.92 -5.89
C ILE A 216 1.41 17.65 -4.85
N LYS A 217 0.55 16.93 -4.12
CA LYS A 217 -0.34 17.54 -3.12
C LYS A 217 0.38 17.91 -1.81
N ARG A 218 1.70 17.73 -1.73
CA ARG A 218 2.50 18.01 -0.54
C ARG A 218 2.82 19.50 -0.45
N GLN A 219 2.09 20.22 0.41
CA GLN A 219 2.30 21.66 0.63
C GLN A 219 3.12 22.00 1.90
N GLU A 220 3.25 21.07 2.86
CA GLU A 220 4.04 21.26 4.08
C GLU A 220 4.88 20.01 4.40
N GLU A 221 5.99 20.19 5.13
CA GLU A 221 6.87 19.12 5.59
C GLU A 221 6.10 18.15 6.50
N THR A 222 5.46 17.14 5.90
CA THR A 222 4.86 16.06 6.68
C THR A 222 5.97 15.38 7.48
N PRO A 223 5.93 15.41 8.82
CA PRO A 223 6.96 14.77 9.61
C PRO A 223 6.98 13.27 9.29
N LEU A 224 8.18 12.67 9.30
CA LEU A 224 8.40 11.23 9.11
C LEU A 224 7.48 10.36 9.98
N SER A 225 6.94 10.90 11.07
CA SER A 225 5.94 10.28 11.93
C SER A 225 4.63 9.87 11.24
N THR A 226 4.29 10.51 10.11
CA THR A 226 3.07 10.23 9.32
C THR A 226 3.22 9.11 8.29
N ILE A 227 4.44 8.59 8.10
CA ILE A 227 4.68 7.42 7.25
C ILE A 227 4.09 6.19 7.95
N THR A 228 3.22 5.48 7.24
CA THR A 228 2.53 4.28 7.73
C THR A 228 2.72 3.13 6.76
N ALA A 229 2.67 1.89 7.25
CA ALA A 229 2.70 0.68 6.42
C ALA A 229 1.62 0.65 5.32
N LEU A 230 0.54 1.42 5.49
CA LEU A 230 -0.52 1.61 4.50
C LEU A 230 -0.02 2.18 3.17
N GLN A 231 1.13 2.86 3.14
CA GLN A 231 1.74 3.34 1.90
C GLN A 231 2.15 2.21 0.94
N THR A 232 2.17 0.96 1.42
CA THR A 232 2.44 -0.21 0.59
C THR A 232 1.22 -0.61 -0.26
N PHE A 233 0.01 -0.20 0.10
CA PHE A 233 -1.23 -0.59 -0.60
C PHE A 233 -1.22 -0.29 -2.11
N PRO A 234 -0.80 0.90 -2.59
CA PRO A 234 -0.69 1.19 -4.01
C PRO A 234 0.13 0.19 -4.81
N VAL A 235 1.19 -0.37 -4.22
CA VAL A 235 2.09 -1.32 -4.90
C VAL A 235 1.67 -2.77 -4.72
N ILE A 236 0.79 -3.08 -3.75
CA ILE A 236 0.27 -4.45 -3.58
C ILE A 236 -0.50 -4.91 -4.83
N GLY A 237 -1.24 -4.02 -5.50
CA GLY A 237 -1.96 -4.31 -6.73
C GLY A 237 -1.08 -4.94 -7.80
N THR A 238 0.07 -4.32 -8.10
CA THR A 238 0.98 -4.82 -9.15
C THR A 238 1.65 -6.14 -8.75
N VAL A 239 1.95 -6.34 -7.46
CA VAL A 239 2.50 -7.62 -6.97
C VAL A 239 1.48 -8.75 -7.11
N VAL A 240 0.22 -8.50 -6.74
CA VAL A 240 -0.85 -9.50 -6.87
C VAL A 240 -1.17 -9.77 -8.35
N ALA A 241 -1.25 -8.72 -9.17
CA ALA A 241 -1.44 -8.87 -10.61
C ALA A 241 -0.30 -9.67 -11.27
N SER A 242 0.94 -9.54 -10.79
CA SER A 242 2.07 -10.37 -11.22
C SER A 242 1.90 -11.85 -10.84
N ALA A 243 1.46 -12.14 -9.61
CA ALA A 243 1.13 -13.49 -9.19
C ALA A 243 0.00 -14.11 -10.04
N THR A 244 -1.06 -13.33 -10.28
CA THR A 244 -2.19 -13.75 -11.12
C THR A 244 -1.76 -13.98 -12.56
N ALA A 245 -0.83 -13.17 -13.10
CA ALA A 245 -0.28 -13.36 -14.44
C ALA A 245 0.33 -14.76 -14.60
N ALA A 246 1.12 -15.21 -13.62
CA ALA A 246 1.71 -16.55 -13.64
C ALA A 246 0.65 -17.65 -13.64
N LEU A 247 -0.41 -17.50 -12.85
CA LEU A 247 -1.49 -18.47 -12.77
C LEU A 247 -2.30 -18.55 -14.07
N VAL A 248 -2.62 -17.39 -14.65
CA VAL A 248 -3.35 -17.28 -15.90
C VAL A 248 -2.51 -17.85 -17.05
N ALA A 249 -1.22 -17.48 -17.14
CA ALA A 249 -0.32 -17.98 -18.18
C ALA A 249 -0.14 -19.50 -18.17
N ASP A 250 -0.21 -20.16 -17.01
CA ASP A 250 -0.08 -21.62 -16.91
C ASP A 250 -1.27 -22.39 -17.51
N VAL A 251 -2.45 -21.74 -17.62
CA VAL A 251 -3.67 -22.35 -18.17
C VAL A 251 -4.03 -21.85 -19.58
N LEU A 252 -3.27 -20.90 -20.11
CA LEU A 252 -3.52 -20.35 -21.44
C LEU A 252 -3.20 -21.40 -22.52
N PRO A 253 -4.12 -21.64 -23.48
CA PRO A 253 -3.88 -22.59 -24.56
C PRO A 253 -3.01 -22.02 -25.69
N ASP A 254 -2.88 -20.69 -25.76
CA ASP A 254 -2.07 -19.99 -26.77
C ASP A 254 -0.72 -19.60 -26.16
N GLU A 255 0.35 -20.13 -26.74
CA GLU A 255 1.72 -20.01 -26.25
C GLU A 255 2.26 -18.57 -26.37
N GLU A 256 1.87 -17.83 -27.41
CA GLU A 256 2.29 -16.44 -27.61
C GLU A 256 1.66 -15.53 -26.56
N GLN A 257 0.37 -15.73 -26.30
CA GLN A 257 -0.36 -15.00 -25.25
C GLN A 257 0.16 -15.35 -23.85
N ALA A 258 0.51 -16.61 -23.61
CA ALA A 258 1.14 -17.04 -22.36
C ALA A 258 2.50 -16.34 -22.17
N LEU A 259 3.33 -16.27 -23.21
CA LEU A 259 4.62 -15.57 -23.18
C LEU A 259 4.45 -14.09 -22.84
N VAL A 260 3.56 -13.39 -23.54
CA VAL A 260 3.31 -11.96 -23.29
C VAL A 260 2.84 -11.74 -21.85
N THR A 261 1.96 -12.62 -21.35
CA THR A 261 1.46 -12.58 -19.98
C THR A 261 2.58 -12.78 -18.96
N VAL A 262 3.51 -13.70 -19.20
CA VAL A 262 4.69 -13.92 -18.35
C VAL A 262 5.61 -12.70 -18.33
N ILE A 263 5.90 -12.11 -19.49
CA ILE A 263 6.74 -10.91 -19.60
C ILE A 263 6.11 -9.74 -18.83
N ILE A 264 4.81 -9.49 -19.04
CA ILE A 264 4.07 -8.46 -18.29
C ILE A 264 4.11 -8.78 -16.79
N GLY A 265 3.97 -10.05 -16.40
CA GLY A 265 4.10 -10.51 -15.03
C GLY A 265 5.44 -10.13 -14.38
N TYR A 266 6.55 -10.30 -15.10
CA TYR A 266 7.88 -9.87 -14.63
C TYR A 266 8.01 -8.34 -14.51
N VAL A 267 7.44 -7.59 -15.46
CA VAL A 267 7.42 -6.11 -15.40
C VAL A 267 6.63 -5.64 -14.18
N LEU A 268 5.43 -6.18 -13.95
CA LEU A 268 4.60 -5.86 -12.79
C LEU A 268 5.30 -6.22 -11.48
N TRP A 269 6.00 -7.37 -11.44
CA TRP A 269 6.82 -7.77 -10.31
C TRP A 269 7.93 -6.75 -10.01
N GLY A 270 8.65 -6.32 -11.06
CA GLY A 270 9.73 -5.34 -10.97
C GLY A 270 9.28 -3.94 -10.55
N VAL A 271 8.04 -3.57 -10.86
CA VAL A 271 7.42 -2.33 -10.34
C VAL A 271 6.98 -2.51 -8.89
N GLY A 272 6.36 -3.63 -8.54
CA GLY A 272 5.74 -3.86 -7.24
C GLY A 272 6.72 -4.14 -6.10
N VAL A 273 7.53 -5.20 -6.23
CA VAL A 273 8.35 -5.72 -5.12
C VAL A 273 9.47 -4.76 -4.71
N PRO A 274 10.30 -4.22 -5.61
CA PRO A 274 11.32 -3.23 -5.25
C PRO A 274 10.72 -1.98 -4.61
N SER A 275 9.59 -1.48 -5.13
CA SER A 275 8.88 -0.33 -4.57
C SER A 275 8.36 -0.62 -3.15
N ALA A 276 7.83 -1.82 -2.92
CA ALA A 276 7.44 -2.26 -1.58
C ALA A 276 8.65 -2.27 -0.62
N ILE A 277 9.81 -2.77 -1.05
CA ILE A 277 11.03 -2.78 -0.23
C ILE A 277 11.46 -1.35 0.15
N PHE A 278 11.42 -0.37 -0.77
CA PHE A 278 11.73 1.02 -0.45
C PHE A 278 10.80 1.62 0.61
N ILE A 279 9.49 1.34 0.49
CA ILE A 279 8.49 1.78 1.48
C ILE A 279 8.76 1.12 2.84
N LEU A 280 9.10 -0.18 2.84
CA LEU A 280 9.41 -0.92 4.07
C LEU A 280 10.69 -0.43 4.76
N ILE A 281 11.73 -0.07 4.02
CA ILE A 281 12.94 0.54 4.58
C ILE A 281 12.60 1.87 5.26
N THR A 282 11.78 2.70 4.62
CA THR A 282 11.34 3.98 5.17
C THR A 282 10.44 3.77 6.41
N TYR A 283 9.58 2.75 6.37
CA TYR A 283 8.75 2.37 7.52
C TYR A 283 9.59 1.85 8.69
N TRP A 284 10.63 1.05 8.41
CA TRP A 284 11.60 0.60 9.41
C TRP A 284 12.31 1.77 10.08
N GLN A 285 12.82 2.73 9.29
CA GLN A 285 13.41 3.97 9.81
C GLN A 285 12.44 4.76 10.69
N ARG A 286 11.16 4.81 10.31
CA ARG A 286 10.12 5.44 11.12
C ARG A 286 9.86 4.70 12.44
N LEU A 287 9.92 3.37 12.45
CA LEU A 287 9.78 2.56 13.67
C LEU A 287 10.98 2.69 14.62
N THR A 288 12.18 2.98 14.12
CA THR A 288 13.38 3.18 14.97
C THR A 288 13.46 4.58 15.56
N ILE A 289 12.98 5.60 14.82
CA ILE A 289 13.05 7.01 15.25
C ILE A 289 11.82 7.42 16.08
N HIS A 290 10.64 6.89 15.77
CA HIS A 290 9.40 7.24 16.44
C HIS A 290 8.83 6.06 17.23
N LYS A 291 8.03 6.35 18.26
CA LYS A 291 7.32 5.31 19.03
C LYS A 291 6.49 4.42 18.11
N LEU A 292 6.27 3.18 18.56
CA LEU A 292 5.39 2.22 17.89
C LEU A 292 4.06 2.90 17.48
N PRO A 293 3.48 2.54 16.32
CA PRO A 293 2.23 3.13 15.84
C PRO A 293 1.17 3.12 16.95
N PRO A 294 0.29 4.14 17.01
CA PRO A 294 -0.82 4.19 17.95
C PRO A 294 -1.60 2.87 17.96
N ARG A 295 -2.22 2.52 19.10
CA ARG A 295 -2.86 1.21 19.31
C ARG A 295 -3.89 0.82 18.25
N GLU A 296 -4.47 1.81 17.59
CA GLU A 296 -5.46 1.65 16.53
C GLU A 296 -4.88 1.13 15.21
N VAL A 297 -3.57 1.23 14.98
CA VAL A 297 -2.90 0.78 13.74
C VAL A 297 -1.92 -0.37 14.00
N ILE A 298 -1.95 -1.02 15.16
CA ILE A 298 -1.05 -2.15 15.45
C ILE A 298 -1.21 -3.29 14.43
N VAL A 299 -2.44 -3.57 13.99
CA VAL A 299 -2.67 -4.64 13.01
C VAL A 299 -2.09 -4.29 11.64
N SER A 300 -1.83 -3.01 11.36
CA SER A 300 -1.14 -2.57 10.15
C SER A 300 0.32 -3.06 10.06
N CYS A 301 0.89 -3.56 11.16
CA CYS A 301 2.20 -4.23 11.15
C CYS A 301 2.20 -5.55 10.35
N PHE A 302 1.04 -6.13 10.03
CA PHE A 302 0.92 -7.31 9.16
C PHE A 302 0.89 -6.96 7.67
N ILE A 303 0.58 -5.71 7.29
CA ILE A 303 0.51 -5.25 5.90
C ILE A 303 1.81 -5.55 5.12
N PRO A 304 3.02 -5.33 5.67
CA PRO A 304 4.29 -5.69 5.01
C PRO A 304 4.38 -7.14 4.53
N LEU A 305 3.70 -8.08 5.20
CA LEU A 305 3.76 -9.50 4.87
C LEU A 305 3.13 -9.80 3.50
N GLY A 306 2.09 -9.05 3.13
CA GLY A 306 1.35 -9.22 1.88
C GLY A 306 2.23 -9.15 0.63
N PRO A 307 2.83 -7.98 0.31
CA PRO A 307 3.63 -7.81 -0.91
C PRO A 307 4.90 -8.66 -0.92
N LEU A 308 5.51 -8.96 0.23
CA LEU A 308 6.70 -9.80 0.29
C LEU A 308 6.36 -11.27 -0.01
N ASN A 309 5.33 -11.83 0.63
CA ASN A 309 4.90 -13.21 0.36
C ASN A 309 4.30 -13.37 -1.04
N MET A 310 3.42 -12.45 -1.46
CA MET A 310 2.85 -12.51 -2.81
C MET A 310 3.94 -12.29 -3.88
N GLY A 311 4.93 -11.44 -3.61
CA GLY A 311 6.10 -11.27 -4.48
C GLY A 311 6.97 -12.52 -4.58
N ALA A 312 7.17 -13.24 -3.47
CA ALA A 312 7.86 -14.53 -3.44
C ALA A 312 7.09 -15.59 -4.25
N PHE A 313 5.77 -15.70 -4.03
CA PHE A 313 4.90 -16.58 -4.78
C PHE A 313 4.92 -16.27 -6.29
N ALA A 314 4.82 -15.00 -6.65
CA ALA A 314 4.82 -14.53 -8.04
C ALA A 314 6.11 -14.93 -8.76
N ILE A 315 7.29 -14.61 -8.21
CA ILE A 315 8.56 -14.90 -8.90
C ILE A 315 8.81 -16.40 -9.06
N MET A 316 8.44 -17.20 -8.07
CA MET A 316 8.55 -18.66 -8.13
C MET A 316 7.62 -19.24 -9.20
N LYS A 317 6.36 -18.78 -9.26
CA LYS A 317 5.39 -19.26 -10.26
C LYS A 317 5.71 -18.76 -11.67
N LEU A 318 6.13 -17.51 -11.83
CA LEU A 318 6.61 -16.98 -13.12
C LEU A 318 7.79 -17.80 -13.64
N GLY A 319 8.76 -18.14 -12.78
CA GLY A 319 9.88 -19.00 -13.15
C GLY A 319 9.43 -20.40 -13.58
N ASN A 320 8.43 -20.98 -12.91
CA ASN A 320 7.87 -22.28 -13.28
C ASN A 320 7.22 -22.26 -14.68
N VAL A 321 6.44 -21.23 -14.96
CA VAL A 321 5.77 -21.07 -16.27
C VAL A 321 6.79 -20.72 -17.36
N ALA A 322 7.80 -19.89 -17.05
CA ALA A 322 8.88 -19.55 -17.97
C ALA A 322 9.65 -20.79 -18.44
N MET A 323 9.91 -21.77 -17.57
CA MET A 323 10.52 -23.05 -17.96
C MET A 323 9.67 -23.82 -18.99
N LYS A 324 8.34 -23.70 -18.96
CA LYS A 324 7.45 -24.40 -19.89
C LYS A 324 7.29 -23.64 -21.20
N VAL A 325 7.12 -22.31 -21.13
CA VAL A 325 6.74 -21.47 -22.26
C VAL A 325 7.94 -21.11 -23.15
N PHE A 326 9.11 -20.80 -22.58
CA PHE A 326 10.25 -20.35 -23.39
C PHE A 326 10.79 -21.40 -24.38
N PRO A 327 10.83 -22.71 -24.06
CA PRO A 327 11.20 -23.72 -25.03
C PRO A 327 10.18 -23.90 -26.17
N LEU A 328 8.91 -23.54 -25.96
CA LEU A 328 7.84 -23.72 -26.93
C LEU A 328 7.79 -22.58 -27.96
N THR A 329 7.98 -21.34 -27.51
CA THR A 329 7.94 -20.17 -28.41
C THR A 329 9.26 -19.88 -29.13
N GLU A 330 10.37 -20.53 -28.76
CA GLU A 330 11.75 -20.32 -29.29
C GLU A 330 12.27 -18.86 -29.27
N THR A 331 11.51 -17.92 -28.72
CA THR A 331 11.80 -16.48 -28.67
C THR A 331 12.99 -16.13 -27.77
N ILE A 332 13.24 -16.94 -26.74
CA ILE A 332 14.30 -16.76 -25.76
C ILE A 332 15.03 -18.09 -25.62
N HIS A 333 16.36 -18.06 -25.53
CA HIS A 333 17.18 -19.26 -25.41
C HIS A 333 16.64 -20.17 -24.28
N PRO A 334 16.46 -21.49 -24.50
CA PRO A 334 15.78 -22.39 -23.55
C PRO A 334 16.37 -22.37 -22.13
N LEU A 335 17.71 -22.20 -22.02
CA LEU A 335 18.44 -22.03 -20.76
C LEU A 335 17.89 -20.88 -19.88
N ALA A 336 17.28 -19.86 -20.47
CA ALA A 336 16.70 -18.75 -19.72
C ALA A 336 15.51 -19.19 -18.85
N GLY A 337 14.77 -20.23 -19.25
CA GLY A 337 13.67 -20.79 -18.46
C GLY A 337 14.18 -21.43 -17.18
N ASP A 338 15.16 -22.32 -17.29
CA ASP A 338 15.80 -22.98 -16.14
C ASP A 338 16.44 -21.97 -15.19
N LEU A 339 17.09 -20.96 -15.76
CA LEU A 339 17.71 -19.87 -14.99
C LEU A 339 16.64 -19.07 -14.23
N ALA A 340 15.55 -18.69 -14.90
CA ALA A 340 14.44 -17.95 -14.30
C ALA A 340 13.77 -18.72 -13.15
N TYR A 341 13.62 -20.05 -13.28
CA TYR A 341 13.10 -20.88 -12.19
C TYR A 341 14.05 -20.96 -11.00
N ASN A 342 15.33 -21.27 -11.23
CA ASN A 342 16.31 -21.40 -10.15
C ASN A 342 16.48 -20.07 -9.39
N PHE A 343 16.58 -18.95 -10.11
CA PHE A 343 16.58 -17.62 -9.49
C PHE A 343 15.26 -17.30 -8.79
N GLY A 344 14.13 -17.67 -9.39
CA GLY A 344 12.81 -17.48 -8.78
C GLY A 344 12.67 -18.21 -7.45
N VAL A 345 13.14 -19.46 -7.35
CA VAL A 345 13.15 -20.22 -6.10
C VAL A 345 14.06 -19.57 -5.06
N LEU A 346 15.30 -19.21 -5.42
CA LEU A 346 16.24 -18.57 -4.51
C LEU A 346 15.69 -17.23 -3.98
N LEU A 347 15.17 -16.39 -4.88
CA LEU A 347 14.63 -15.08 -4.53
C LEU A 347 13.36 -15.20 -3.68
N SER A 348 12.50 -16.17 -3.98
CA SER A 348 11.33 -16.50 -3.17
C SER A 348 11.72 -16.90 -1.75
N LEU A 349 12.76 -17.72 -1.57
CA LEU A 349 13.27 -18.10 -0.23
C LEU A 349 13.81 -16.90 0.55
N ILE A 350 14.54 -16.00 -0.12
CA ILE A 350 15.06 -14.77 0.51
C ILE A 350 13.90 -13.87 0.96
N LEU A 351 12.91 -13.64 0.09
CA LEU A 351 11.72 -12.84 0.41
C LEU A 351 10.90 -13.47 1.53
N TRP A 352 10.76 -14.80 1.52
CA TRP A 352 10.07 -15.53 2.59
C TRP A 352 10.80 -15.39 3.94
N GLY A 353 12.13 -15.55 3.95
CA GLY A 353 12.94 -15.32 5.14
C GLY A 353 12.85 -13.89 5.67
N PHE A 354 12.86 -12.90 4.77
CA PHE A 354 12.64 -11.49 5.13
C PHE A 354 11.23 -11.26 5.70
N THR A 355 10.23 -11.98 5.21
CA THR A 355 8.86 -11.91 5.71
C THR A 355 8.74 -12.43 7.14
N LEU A 356 9.50 -13.45 7.54
CA LEU A 356 9.51 -13.96 8.91
C LEU A 356 9.97 -12.91 9.93
N LEU A 357 10.90 -12.03 9.55
CA LEU A 357 11.33 -10.91 10.40
C LEU A 357 10.16 -9.96 10.67
N TRP A 358 9.40 -9.59 9.65
CA TRP A 358 8.21 -8.74 9.80
C TRP A 358 7.11 -9.42 10.59
N LEU A 359 6.95 -10.74 10.42
CA LEU A 359 5.98 -11.52 11.18
C LEU A 359 6.33 -11.52 12.67
N PHE A 360 7.60 -11.72 13.00
CA PHE A 360 8.08 -11.65 14.38
C PHE A 360 7.80 -10.28 15.00
N LEU A 361 8.09 -9.19 14.29
CA LEU A 361 7.81 -7.83 14.77
C LEU A 361 6.32 -7.58 14.98
N ALA A 362 5.48 -8.03 14.05
CA ALA A 362 4.04 -7.87 14.14
C ALA A 362 3.47 -8.61 15.37
N VAL A 363 3.89 -9.86 15.59
CA VAL A 363 3.49 -10.66 16.76
C VAL A 363 4.02 -10.06 18.06
N ALA A 364 5.30 -9.63 18.11
CA ALA A 364 5.88 -8.98 19.28
C ALA A 364 5.15 -7.68 19.65
N THR A 365 4.74 -6.90 18.64
CA THR A 365 3.98 -5.65 18.84
C THR A 365 2.58 -5.93 19.43
N ILE A 366 1.88 -6.95 18.94
CA ILE A 366 0.59 -7.38 19.49
C ILE A 366 0.75 -7.82 20.95
N TYR A 367 1.75 -8.66 21.23
CA TYR A 367 2.02 -9.15 22.58
C TYR A 367 2.27 -8.01 23.58
N HIS A 368 2.98 -6.96 23.14
CA HIS A 368 3.28 -5.80 23.99
C HIS A 368 2.05 -4.93 24.31
N CYS A 369 1.07 -4.84 23.38
CA CYS A 369 -0.02 -3.87 23.51
C CYS A 369 -1.27 -4.37 24.28
N LYS A 370 -1.41 -5.69 24.50
CA LYS A 370 -2.43 -6.41 25.30
C LYS A 370 -3.92 -6.15 24.97
N HIS A 371 -4.36 -4.96 24.57
CA HIS A 371 -5.73 -4.60 24.19
C HIS A 371 -5.74 -3.60 23.02
N PHE A 372 -6.48 -3.94 21.97
CA PHE A 372 -6.68 -3.09 20.80
C PHE A 372 -8.13 -3.25 20.27
N PRO A 373 -8.78 -2.16 19.82
CA PRO A 373 -10.15 -2.21 19.32
C PRO A 373 -10.25 -2.92 17.96
N PHE A 374 -11.40 -3.53 17.69
CA PHE A 374 -11.71 -4.04 16.35
C PHE A 374 -11.90 -2.88 15.37
N ASN A 375 -11.20 -2.93 14.24
CA ASN A 375 -11.26 -1.90 13.20
C ASN A 375 -10.98 -2.49 11.81
N MET A 376 -11.13 -1.67 10.77
CA MET A 376 -10.91 -2.10 9.38
C MET A 376 -9.48 -2.57 9.08
N GLY A 377 -8.51 -2.21 9.92
CA GLY A 377 -7.12 -2.68 9.81
C GLY A 377 -6.95 -4.17 10.07
N TRP A 378 -7.95 -4.85 10.67
CA TRP A 378 -7.94 -6.31 10.84
C TRP A 378 -8.03 -7.09 9.52
N TRP A 379 -8.53 -6.44 8.47
CA TRP A 379 -8.68 -7.03 7.14
C TRP A 379 -7.52 -6.68 6.19
N GLY A 380 -6.55 -5.88 6.65
CA GLY A 380 -5.45 -5.35 5.86
C GLY A 380 -4.23 -6.26 5.76
#